data_AF-A0A0M4FQV0-F1
#
_entry.id   AF-A0A0M4FQV0-F1
#
_cell.length_a   1.000
_cell.length_b   1.000
_cell.length_c   1.000
_cell.angle_alpha   90.00
_cell.angle_beta   90.00
_cell.angle_gamma   90.00
#
_symmetry.space_group_name_H-M   'P 1'
#
loop_
_entity.id
_entity.type
_entity.pdbx_description
1 polymer ?
#
loop_
_entity_poly.entity_id
_entity_poly.type
_entity_poly.pdbx_seq_one_letter_code
_entity_poly.pdbx_strand_id
1 'polypeptide(L)'
;MMLIVFFISLIVLFLWGMYLIRKGLAALTSEKIEKSLLLFTDHPLKAFLISILFTGVLQSSSAFMVIAIGLVSAGALTFKQAIPMVLGTNVGSTFTTQFLAVRLEYLILPLILFGVLLVITGNQKFKSLGTSFLGLGLIFLCIDSFSALAGPISKNELGALMIQISNESIWHSFFFGAIFTAIIHSSSVCISVIMGLMNGGVFQLINAFAVVLGSNVGTCITAVMASARGGQAARQTSLTHVLFNVAGVLLAFPFLPQFLQSIYFLSSNPAQQIAHFSLLFNLFTALIVLPFTGYIHRVVAFIVK
;
A
#
# COMPACT_ATOMS: atom_id res chain seq x y z
N MET A 1 27.72 -1.01 -9.48
CA MET A 1 27.65 -1.68 -8.17
C MET A 1 27.19 -0.73 -7.05
N MET A 2 27.93 0.34 -6.74
CA MET A 2 27.61 1.25 -5.62
C MET A 2 26.20 1.86 -5.65
N LEU A 3 25.71 2.25 -6.83
CA LEU A 3 24.39 2.84 -7.00
C LEU A 3 23.24 1.86 -6.70
N ILE A 4 23.39 0.59 -7.09
CA ILE A 4 22.42 -0.48 -6.78
C ILE A 4 22.39 -0.75 -5.28
N VAL A 5 23.58 -0.84 -4.66
CA VAL A 5 23.70 -1.02 -3.20
C VAL A 5 23.01 0.13 -2.47
N PHE A 6 23.26 1.38 -2.88
CA PHE A 6 22.62 2.54 -2.27
C PHE A 6 21.09 2.53 -2.44
N PHE A 7 20.59 2.18 -3.63
CA PHE A 7 19.14 2.04 -3.87
C PHE A 7 18.50 0.97 -2.98
N ILE A 8 19.13 -0.19 -2.82
CA ILE A 8 18.66 -1.26 -1.93
C ILE A 8 18.71 -0.81 -0.46
N SER A 9 19.77 -0.12 -0.04
CA SER A 9 19.88 0.44 1.31
C SER A 9 18.74 1.41 1.62
N LEU A 10 18.34 2.25 0.66
CA LEU A 10 17.18 3.13 0.82
C LEU A 10 15.88 2.36 0.95
N ILE A 11 15.68 1.26 0.21
CA ILE A 11 14.50 0.40 0.37
C ILE A 11 14.47 -0.21 1.78
N VAL A 12 15.59 -0.73 2.26
CA VAL A 12 15.70 -1.30 3.62
C VAL A 12 15.43 -0.24 4.68
N LEU A 13 16.01 0.96 4.52
CA LEU A 13 15.78 2.09 5.43
C LEU A 13 14.32 2.55 5.42
N PHE A 14 13.68 2.58 4.25
CA PHE A 14 12.27 2.92 4.10
C PHE A 14 11.37 1.88 4.79
N LEU A 15 11.63 0.58 4.59
CA LEU A 15 10.94 -0.51 5.28
C LEU A 15 11.09 -0.39 6.80
N TRP A 16 12.28 -0.03 7.28
CA TRP A 16 12.53 0.21 8.69
C TRP A 16 11.76 1.44 9.21
N GLY A 17 11.72 2.54 8.44
CA GLY A 17 10.90 3.72 8.75
C GLY A 17 9.42 3.37 8.88
N MET A 18 8.87 2.57 7.95
CA MET A 18 7.49 2.07 8.04
C MET A 18 7.27 1.18 9.26
N TYR A 19 8.24 0.33 9.60
CA TYR A 19 8.19 -0.48 10.82
C TYR A 19 8.13 0.38 12.07
N LEU A 20 8.93 1.46 12.15
CA LEU A 20 8.91 2.40 13.28
C LEU A 20 7.56 3.12 13.40
N ILE A 21 6.98 3.62 12.29
CA ILE A 21 5.64 4.21 12.30
C ILE A 21 4.62 3.22 12.84
N ARG A 22 4.63 1.99 12.32
CA ARG A 22 3.68 0.96 12.75
C ARG A 22 3.83 0.65 14.24
N LYS A 23 5.06 0.51 14.73
CA LYS A 23 5.35 0.23 16.13
C LYS A 23 4.91 1.38 17.03
N GLY A 24 5.22 2.61 16.66
CA GLY A 24 4.86 3.81 17.42
C GLY A 24 3.34 4.02 17.47
N LEU A 25 2.66 3.94 16.32
CA LEU A 25 1.19 4.06 16.26
C LEU A 25 0.50 2.90 16.98
N ALA A 26 0.95 1.65 16.80
CA ALA A 26 0.38 0.50 17.48
C ALA A 26 0.51 0.60 19.00
N ALA A 27 1.60 1.15 19.53
CA ALA A 27 1.75 1.37 20.97
C ALA A 27 0.84 2.50 21.52
N LEU A 28 0.42 3.45 20.67
CA LEU A 28 -0.53 4.51 21.01
C LEU A 28 -1.99 4.05 20.87
N THR A 29 -2.24 3.04 20.04
CA THR A 29 -3.58 2.48 19.80
C THR A 29 -3.77 1.30 20.75
N SER A 30 -4.76 1.33 21.65
CA SER A 30 -4.97 0.22 22.60
C SER A 30 -5.11 -1.13 21.87
N GLU A 31 -4.60 -2.24 22.44
CA GLU A 31 -4.60 -3.63 21.93
C GLU A 31 -5.98 -4.22 21.52
N LYS A 32 -7.03 -3.40 21.43
CA LYS A 32 -8.41 -3.79 21.17
C LYS A 32 -8.74 -3.99 19.68
N ILE A 33 -7.76 -3.99 18.78
CA ILE A 33 -7.99 -4.10 17.33
C ILE A 33 -8.79 -5.36 17.00
N GLU A 34 -8.37 -6.53 17.51
CA GLU A 34 -9.08 -7.79 17.25
C GLU A 34 -10.50 -7.80 17.82
N LYS A 35 -10.67 -7.32 19.06
CA LYS A 35 -12.01 -7.23 19.69
C LYS A 35 -12.93 -6.29 18.91
N SER A 36 -12.44 -5.16 18.44
CA SER A 36 -13.20 -4.22 17.61
C SER A 36 -13.53 -4.82 16.24
N LEU A 37 -12.62 -5.56 15.61
CA LEU A 37 -12.90 -6.25 14.35
C LEU A 37 -14.03 -7.28 14.50
N LEU A 38 -14.06 -8.01 15.62
CA LEU A 38 -15.12 -8.99 15.89
C LEU A 38 -16.49 -8.33 16.14
N LEU A 39 -16.51 -7.15 16.78
CA LEU A 39 -17.77 -6.47 17.14
C LEU A 39 -18.39 -5.65 16.00
N PHE A 40 -17.59 -5.18 15.03
CA PHE A 40 -18.03 -4.25 13.98
C PHE A 40 -18.05 -4.88 12.57
N THR A 41 -18.21 -6.19 12.47
CA THR A 41 -18.27 -6.96 11.20
C THR A 41 -19.59 -7.69 10.98
N ASP A 42 -20.66 -7.26 11.66
CA ASP A 42 -22.02 -7.80 11.54
C ASP A 42 -22.72 -7.42 10.22
N HIS A 43 -22.31 -6.33 9.58
CA HIS A 43 -22.87 -5.85 8.31
C HIS A 43 -21.77 -5.55 7.27
N PRO A 44 -21.96 -5.84 5.96
CA PRO A 44 -20.93 -5.62 4.94
C PRO A 44 -20.36 -4.20 4.90
N LEU A 45 -21.21 -3.17 5.01
CA LEU A 45 -20.75 -1.78 5.05
C LEU A 45 -19.92 -1.47 6.30
N LYS A 46 -20.28 -2.03 7.47
CA LYS A 46 -19.51 -1.83 8.70
C LYS A 46 -18.14 -2.52 8.59
N ALA A 47 -18.11 -3.75 8.09
CA ALA A 47 -16.89 -4.51 7.81
C ALA A 47 -15.96 -3.80 6.82
N PHE A 48 -16.52 -3.17 5.78
CA PHE A 48 -15.79 -2.32 4.85
C PHE A 48 -15.19 -1.09 5.54
N LEU A 49 -16.01 -0.27 6.22
CA LEU A 49 -15.55 0.96 6.86
C LEU A 49 -14.51 0.71 7.97
N ILE A 50 -14.71 -0.34 8.77
CA ILE A 50 -13.80 -0.67 9.87
C ILE A 50 -12.43 -1.13 9.33
N SER A 51 -12.40 -1.85 8.21
CA SER A 51 -11.15 -2.26 7.55
C SER A 51 -10.40 -1.09 6.90
N ILE A 52 -11.12 -0.08 6.37
CA ILE A 52 -10.51 1.19 5.93
C ILE A 52 -9.78 1.85 7.10
N LEU A 53 -10.50 2.03 8.21
CA LEU A 53 -9.96 2.70 9.40
C LEU A 53 -8.76 1.96 9.95
N PHE A 54 -8.86 0.64 10.17
CA PHE A 54 -7.76 -0.13 10.73
C PHE A 54 -6.56 -0.21 9.79
N THR A 55 -6.78 -0.39 8.49
CA THR A 55 -5.66 -0.41 7.54
C THR A 55 -4.98 0.95 7.47
N GLY A 56 -5.75 2.05 7.49
CA GLY A 56 -5.22 3.40 7.51
C GLY A 56 -4.44 3.72 8.78
N VAL A 57 -4.92 3.28 9.95
CA VAL A 57 -4.20 3.47 11.24
C VAL A 57 -2.96 2.58 11.33
N LEU A 58 -3.07 1.30 10.95
CA LEU A 58 -1.95 0.35 10.98
C LEU A 58 -0.95 0.56 9.83
N GLN A 59 -1.30 1.36 8.82
CA GLN A 59 -0.48 1.67 7.66
C GLN A 59 -0.02 0.42 6.91
N SER A 60 -0.83 -0.64 6.92
CA SER A 60 -0.40 -1.95 6.41
C SER A 60 -1.57 -2.84 6.03
N SER A 61 -1.89 -2.85 4.74
CA SER A 61 -2.90 -3.76 4.17
C SER A 61 -2.47 -5.22 4.27
N SER A 62 -1.20 -5.53 4.01
CA SER A 62 -0.67 -6.90 4.13
C SER A 62 -0.83 -7.43 5.56
N ALA A 63 -0.51 -6.64 6.57
CA ALA A 63 -0.65 -7.07 7.97
C ALA A 63 -2.12 -7.29 8.35
N PHE A 64 -3.02 -6.39 7.91
CA PHE A 64 -4.44 -6.56 8.11
C PHE A 64 -4.95 -7.85 7.46
N MET A 65 -4.54 -8.14 6.23
CA MET A 65 -4.90 -9.37 5.53
C MET A 65 -4.40 -10.63 6.24
N VAL A 66 -3.18 -10.63 6.78
CA VAL A 66 -2.67 -11.74 7.59
C VAL A 66 -3.55 -11.97 8.83
N ILE A 67 -3.92 -10.89 9.54
CA ILE A 67 -4.79 -10.98 10.72
C ILE A 67 -6.19 -11.50 10.33
N ALA A 68 -6.79 -10.94 9.28
CA ALA A 68 -8.10 -11.37 8.80
C ALA A 68 -8.10 -12.85 8.39
N ILE A 69 -7.09 -13.30 7.66
CA ILE A 69 -6.91 -14.71 7.29
C ILE A 69 -6.70 -15.59 8.53
N GLY A 70 -5.93 -15.13 9.52
CA GLY A 70 -5.74 -15.83 10.80
C GLY A 70 -7.06 -16.00 11.56
N LEU A 71 -7.86 -14.93 11.68
CA LEU A 71 -9.17 -14.95 12.34
C LEU A 71 -10.18 -15.85 11.62
N VAL A 72 -10.17 -15.84 10.28
CA VAL A 72 -11.01 -16.74 9.48
C VAL A 72 -10.57 -18.19 9.64
N SER A 73 -9.26 -18.46 9.70
CA SER A 73 -8.71 -19.79 9.92
C SER A 73 -9.05 -20.33 11.32
N ALA A 74 -9.09 -19.45 12.32
CA ALA A 74 -9.47 -19.77 13.69
C ALA A 74 -10.99 -19.89 13.91
N GLY A 75 -11.81 -19.62 12.87
CA GLY A 75 -13.27 -19.63 12.96
C GLY A 75 -13.88 -18.43 13.70
N ALA A 76 -13.08 -17.43 14.07
CA ALA A 76 -13.53 -16.22 14.73
C ALA A 76 -14.25 -15.26 13.77
N LEU A 77 -13.90 -15.29 12.48
CA LEU A 77 -14.60 -14.60 11.41
C LEU A 77 -15.06 -15.59 10.34
N THR A 78 -16.22 -15.34 9.75
CA THR A 78 -16.67 -16.11 8.59
C THR A 78 -16.02 -15.56 7.31
N PHE A 79 -15.84 -16.42 6.30
CA PHE A 79 -15.39 -15.99 4.98
C PHE A 79 -16.26 -14.85 4.41
N LYS A 80 -17.59 -14.94 4.58
CA LYS A 80 -18.54 -13.91 4.14
C LYS A 80 -18.26 -12.53 4.76
N GLN A 81 -17.85 -12.48 6.03
CA GLN A 81 -17.45 -11.24 6.70
C GLN A 81 -16.12 -10.68 6.19
N ALA A 82 -15.19 -11.56 5.80
CA ALA A 82 -13.89 -11.15 5.31
C ALA A 82 -13.96 -10.42 3.95
N ILE A 83 -14.88 -10.78 3.06
CA ILE A 83 -15.01 -10.21 1.71
C ILE A 83 -15.03 -8.66 1.70
N PRO A 84 -15.98 -7.98 2.38
CA PRO A 84 -15.99 -6.51 2.43
C PRO A 84 -14.76 -5.92 3.16
N MET A 85 -14.14 -6.66 4.07
CA MET A 85 -12.90 -6.21 4.75
C MET A 85 -11.73 -6.15 3.78
N VAL A 86 -11.62 -7.12 2.86
CA VAL A 86 -10.61 -7.09 1.80
C VAL A 86 -10.71 -5.81 0.96
N LEU A 87 -11.93 -5.43 0.56
CA LEU A 87 -12.16 -4.19 -0.21
C LEU A 87 -11.77 -2.94 0.58
N GLY A 88 -12.17 -2.87 1.85
CA GLY A 88 -11.88 -1.70 2.64
C GLY A 88 -10.40 -1.60 3.02
N THR A 89 -9.67 -2.72 3.10
CA THR A 89 -8.21 -2.72 3.25
C THR A 89 -7.50 -2.11 2.05
N ASN A 90 -7.97 -2.35 0.83
CA ASN A 90 -7.42 -1.70 -0.37
C ASN A 90 -7.60 -0.18 -0.30
N VAL A 91 -8.80 0.29 0.03
CA VAL A 91 -9.07 1.73 0.23
C VAL A 91 -8.29 2.29 1.43
N GLY A 92 -8.18 1.56 2.53
CA GLY A 92 -7.43 2.00 3.70
C GLY A 92 -5.94 2.19 3.42
N SER A 93 -5.34 1.39 2.55
CA SER A 93 -3.94 1.53 2.15
C SER A 93 -3.63 2.85 1.42
N THR A 94 -4.66 3.51 0.88
CA THR A 94 -4.48 4.80 0.19
C THR A 94 -4.19 5.93 1.17
N PHE A 95 -4.56 5.79 2.46
CA PHE A 95 -4.13 6.75 3.50
C PHE A 95 -2.62 6.81 3.60
N THR A 96 -1.94 5.66 3.53
CA THR A 96 -0.47 5.60 3.47
C THR A 96 0.04 6.34 2.25
N THR A 97 -0.54 6.10 1.08
CA THR A 97 -0.10 6.75 -0.16
C THR A 97 -0.31 8.28 -0.12
N GLN A 98 -1.45 8.74 0.39
CA GLN A 98 -1.76 10.16 0.58
C GLN A 98 -0.78 10.82 1.53
N PHE A 99 -0.48 10.15 2.64
CA PHE A 99 0.47 10.64 3.62
C PHE A 99 1.90 10.74 3.07
N LEU A 100 2.34 9.76 2.28
CA LEU A 100 3.65 9.75 1.62
C LEU A 100 3.80 10.85 0.55
N ALA A 101 2.69 11.27 -0.05
CA ALA A 101 2.69 12.31 -1.08
C ALA A 101 2.72 13.74 -0.52
N VAL A 102 2.58 13.93 0.79
CA VAL A 102 2.71 15.25 1.40
C VAL A 102 4.17 15.69 1.29
N ARG A 103 4.42 16.82 0.63
CA ARG A 103 5.77 17.39 0.51
C ARG A 103 6.20 17.97 1.84
N LEU A 104 7.02 17.22 2.57
CA LEU A 104 7.55 17.59 3.88
C LEU A 104 9.08 17.63 3.88
N GLU A 105 9.69 17.97 2.75
CA GLU A 105 11.15 18.06 2.56
C GLU A 105 11.83 18.89 3.67
N TYR A 106 11.30 20.10 3.95
CA TYR A 106 11.81 20.96 5.02
C TYR A 106 11.59 20.41 6.44
N LEU A 107 10.66 19.48 6.62
CA LEU A 107 10.38 18.85 7.91
C LEU A 107 11.16 17.55 8.14
N ILE A 108 11.91 17.03 7.15
CA ILE A 108 12.68 15.78 7.30
C ILE A 108 13.56 15.82 8.56
N LEU A 109 14.45 16.80 8.64
CA LEU A 109 15.38 16.93 9.76
C LEU A 109 14.65 17.26 11.09
N PRO A 110 13.71 18.23 11.13
CA PRO A 110 12.88 18.45 12.32
C PRO A 110 12.17 17.19 12.84
N LEU A 111 11.60 16.37 11.95
CA LEU A 111 10.90 15.14 12.32
C LEU A 111 11.83 14.09 12.92
N ILE A 112 13.02 13.92 12.35
CA ILE A 112 14.04 13.00 12.88
C ILE A 112 14.52 13.49 14.25
N LEU A 113 14.91 14.76 14.37
CA LEU A 113 15.41 15.33 15.63
C LEU A 113 14.36 15.27 16.73
N PHE A 114 13.14 15.73 16.45
CA PHE A 114 12.04 15.70 17.40
C PHE A 114 11.66 14.25 17.78
N GLY A 115 11.66 13.35 16.79
CA GLY A 115 11.45 11.92 17.00
C GLY A 115 12.47 11.32 17.98
N VAL A 116 13.76 11.57 17.77
CA VAL A 116 14.84 11.10 18.65
C VAL A 116 14.71 11.69 20.05
N LEU A 117 14.46 13.00 20.19
CA LEU A 117 14.29 13.66 21.48
C LEU A 117 13.15 13.02 22.28
N LEU A 118 12.01 12.76 21.64
CA LEU A 118 10.87 12.09 22.27
C LEU A 118 11.14 10.63 22.63
N VAL A 119 11.91 9.89 21.81
CA VAL A 119 12.29 8.49 22.08
C VAL A 119 13.16 8.34 23.31
N ILE A 120 14.03 9.32 23.58
CA ILE A 120 14.95 9.31 24.73
C ILE A 120 14.21 9.63 26.05
N THR A 121 12.99 10.16 25.99
CA THR A 121 12.20 10.41 27.20
C THR A 121 11.82 9.12 27.92
N GLY A 122 11.67 9.19 29.25
CA GLY A 122 11.23 8.04 30.07
C GLY A 122 9.74 7.69 29.94
N ASN A 123 8.94 8.49 29.24
CA ASN A 123 7.49 8.29 29.12
C ASN A 123 7.16 7.44 27.88
N GLN A 124 6.49 6.30 28.09
CA GLN A 124 6.17 5.38 27.00
C GLN A 124 5.28 5.99 25.89
N LYS A 125 4.38 6.91 26.23
CA LYS A 125 3.55 7.59 25.23
C LYS A 125 4.40 8.47 24.33
N PHE A 126 5.30 9.26 24.91
CA PHE A 126 6.23 10.10 24.16
C PHE A 126 7.24 9.26 23.37
N LYS A 127 7.74 8.16 23.94
CA LYS A 127 8.59 7.24 23.20
C LYS A 127 7.90 6.66 21.96
N SER A 128 6.63 6.28 22.09
CA SER A 128 5.83 5.77 20.98
C SER A 128 5.59 6.82 19.91
N LEU A 129 5.23 8.04 20.32
CA LEU A 129 5.06 9.18 19.42
C LEU A 129 6.37 9.56 18.71
N GLY A 130 7.48 9.58 19.45
CA GLY A 130 8.81 9.84 18.91
C GLY A 130 9.25 8.78 17.91
N THR A 131 8.94 7.51 18.18
CA THR A 131 9.20 6.41 17.24
C THR A 131 8.44 6.61 15.93
N SER A 132 7.18 7.08 15.99
CA SER A 132 6.41 7.41 14.79
C SER A 132 7.01 8.58 14.01
N PHE A 133 7.41 9.66 14.68
CA PHE A 133 8.03 10.81 14.02
C PHE A 133 9.40 10.47 13.41
N LEU A 134 10.20 9.66 14.10
CA LEU A 134 11.48 9.18 13.56
C LEU A 134 11.26 8.35 12.29
N GLY A 135 10.32 7.40 12.34
CA GLY A 135 9.96 6.60 11.16
C GLY A 135 9.48 7.46 9.99
N LEU A 136 8.70 8.50 10.28
CA LEU A 136 8.23 9.46 9.27
C LEU A 136 9.38 10.24 8.62
N GLY A 137 10.29 10.77 9.44
CA GLY A 137 11.46 11.49 8.93
C GLY A 137 12.35 10.61 8.05
N LEU A 138 12.56 9.35 8.41
CA LEU A 138 13.31 8.38 7.61
C LEU A 138 12.65 8.07 6.27
N ILE A 139 11.32 7.93 6.25
CA ILE A 139 10.56 7.69 5.01
C ILE A 139 10.70 8.87 4.05
N PHE A 140 10.52 10.10 4.53
CA PHE A 140 10.65 11.28 3.67
C PHE A 140 12.08 11.48 3.19
N LEU A 141 13.08 11.21 4.04
CA LEU A 141 14.48 11.18 3.64
C LEU A 141 14.72 10.18 2.49
N CYS A 142 14.11 9.00 2.54
CA CYS A 142 14.23 8.00 1.48
C CYS A 142 13.56 8.45 0.18
N ILE A 143 12.37 9.07 0.24
CA ILE A 143 11.67 9.59 -0.96
C ILE A 143 12.49 10.68 -1.64
N ASP A 144 13.04 11.62 -0.86
CA ASP A 144 13.94 12.66 -1.36
C ASP A 144 15.21 12.04 -1.98
N SER A 145 15.79 11.05 -1.31
CA SER A 145 16.95 10.32 -1.82
C SER A 145 16.65 9.55 -3.12
N PHE A 146 15.46 8.95 -3.27
CA PHE A 146 15.04 8.32 -4.53
C PHE A 146 14.94 9.35 -5.66
N SER A 147 14.44 10.55 -5.38
CA SER A 147 14.41 11.67 -6.33
C SER A 147 15.81 12.09 -6.75
N ALA A 148 16.72 12.27 -5.78
CA ALA A 148 18.12 12.59 -6.05
C ALA A 148 18.84 11.51 -6.87
N LEU A 149 18.46 10.23 -6.70
CA LEU A 149 19.01 9.11 -7.47
C LEU A 149 18.44 8.96 -8.87
N ALA A 150 17.34 9.62 -9.21
CA ALA A 150 16.70 9.49 -10.52
C ALA A 150 17.68 9.79 -11.67
N GLY A 151 18.42 10.91 -11.58
CA GLY A 151 19.41 11.30 -12.58
C GLY A 151 20.59 10.32 -12.70
N PRO A 152 21.23 9.91 -11.59
CA PRO A 152 22.25 8.86 -11.62
C PRO A 152 21.75 7.50 -12.15
N ILE A 153 20.54 7.08 -11.78
CA ILE A 153 19.93 5.82 -12.25
C ILE A 153 19.69 5.87 -13.76
N SER A 154 19.18 6.99 -14.29
CA SER A 154 18.89 7.12 -15.72
C SER A 154 20.13 7.19 -16.61
N LYS A 155 21.32 7.40 -16.03
CA LYS A 155 22.61 7.36 -16.75
C LYS A 155 23.33 6.02 -16.65
N ASN A 156 22.93 5.17 -15.71
CA ASN A 156 23.49 3.82 -15.58
C ASN A 156 22.81 2.87 -16.58
N GLU A 157 23.57 1.98 -17.23
CA GLU A 157 23.08 1.07 -18.26
C GLU A 157 21.83 0.28 -17.83
N LEU A 158 21.85 -0.37 -16.66
CA LEU A 158 20.71 -1.14 -16.16
C LEU A 158 19.53 -0.24 -15.77
N GLY A 159 19.81 0.90 -15.12
CA GLY A 159 18.77 1.83 -14.68
C GLY A 159 18.06 2.50 -15.86
N ALA A 160 18.82 2.94 -16.85
CA ALA A 160 18.33 3.51 -18.10
C ALA A 160 17.46 2.50 -18.86
N LEU A 161 17.92 1.26 -19.00
CA LEU A 161 17.17 0.19 -19.65
C LEU A 161 15.83 -0.08 -18.94
N MET A 162 15.84 -0.18 -17.61
CA MET A 162 14.62 -0.41 -16.82
C MET A 162 13.62 0.74 -16.93
N ILE A 163 14.10 1.98 -16.89
CA ILE A 163 13.28 3.18 -17.07
C ILE A 163 12.71 3.22 -18.49
N GLN A 164 13.53 2.93 -19.50
CA GLN A 164 13.11 2.92 -20.89
C GLN A 164 12.02 1.86 -21.14
N ILE A 165 12.27 0.60 -20.78
CA ILE A 165 11.29 -0.49 -20.93
C ILE A 165 9.98 -0.14 -20.21
N SER A 166 10.07 0.42 -19.01
CA SER A 166 8.89 0.82 -18.24
C SER A 166 8.10 1.93 -18.94
N ASN A 167 8.78 2.94 -19.50
CA ASN A 167 8.15 4.06 -20.20
C ASN A 167 7.64 3.69 -21.60
N GLU A 168 8.19 2.66 -22.24
CA GLU A 168 7.78 2.22 -23.59
C GLU A 168 6.34 1.68 -23.64
N SER A 169 5.85 1.07 -22.56
CA SER A 169 4.46 0.60 -22.51
C SER A 169 3.87 0.56 -21.11
N ILE A 170 2.60 0.92 -21.03
CA ILE A 170 1.76 0.89 -19.81
C ILE A 170 1.77 -0.52 -19.19
N TRP A 171 1.79 -1.58 -20.02
CA TRP A 171 1.82 -2.96 -19.53
C TRP A 171 3.15 -3.32 -18.87
N HIS A 172 4.28 -2.85 -19.40
CA HIS A 172 5.58 -3.06 -18.77
C HIS A 172 5.63 -2.40 -17.39
N SER A 173 5.12 -1.18 -17.29
CA SER A 173 4.98 -0.49 -16.00
C SER A 173 4.06 -1.24 -15.02
N PHE A 174 2.93 -1.76 -15.50
CA PHE A 174 2.04 -2.60 -14.69
C PHE A 174 2.75 -3.83 -14.14
N PHE A 175 3.41 -4.62 -14.99
CA PHE A 175 4.11 -5.82 -14.55
C PHE A 175 5.32 -5.51 -13.66
N PHE A 176 6.04 -4.43 -13.93
CA PHE A 176 7.09 -3.94 -13.04
C PHE A 176 6.54 -3.70 -11.64
N GLY A 177 5.45 -2.94 -11.51
CA GLY A 177 4.80 -2.69 -10.22
C GLY A 177 4.35 -3.95 -9.50
N ALA A 178 3.73 -4.88 -10.24
CA ALA A 178 3.26 -6.14 -9.69
C ALA A 178 4.40 -7.02 -9.18
N ILE A 179 5.43 -7.23 -9.99
CA ILE A 179 6.58 -8.08 -9.66
C ILE A 179 7.40 -7.44 -8.54
N PHE A 180 7.72 -6.15 -8.65
CA PHE A 180 8.51 -5.44 -7.65
C PHE A 180 7.81 -5.45 -6.29
N THR A 181 6.50 -5.17 -6.26
CA THR A 181 5.72 -5.23 -5.03
C THR A 181 5.61 -6.65 -4.48
N ALA A 182 5.48 -7.67 -5.34
CA ALA A 182 5.43 -9.05 -4.90
C ALA A 182 6.74 -9.49 -4.23
N ILE A 183 7.89 -9.07 -4.76
CA ILE A 183 9.22 -9.37 -4.20
C ILE A 183 9.45 -8.63 -2.88
N ILE A 184 9.13 -7.33 -2.83
CA ILE A 184 9.34 -6.48 -1.65
C ILE A 184 8.25 -6.69 -0.59
N HIS A 185 7.11 -7.28 -0.97
CA HIS A 185 5.91 -7.46 -0.14
C HIS A 185 5.27 -6.15 0.34
N SER A 186 5.57 -5.01 -0.30
CA SER A 186 5.02 -3.69 0.07
C SER A 186 4.75 -2.80 -1.13
N SER A 187 3.48 -2.49 -1.36
CA SER A 187 3.05 -1.50 -2.36
C SER A 187 3.49 -0.10 -1.99
N SER A 188 3.52 0.26 -0.71
CA SER A 188 3.97 1.58 -0.25
C SER A 188 5.42 1.86 -0.65
N VAL A 189 6.32 0.87 -0.54
CA VAL A 189 7.69 1.01 -1.05
C VAL A 189 7.70 1.24 -2.56
N CYS A 190 6.99 0.39 -3.32
CA CYS A 190 6.94 0.49 -4.77
C CYS A 190 6.44 1.88 -5.21
N ILE A 191 5.33 2.32 -4.63
CA ILE A 191 4.72 3.61 -4.96
C ILE A 191 5.65 4.76 -4.57
N SER A 192 6.31 4.73 -3.40
CA SER A 192 7.26 5.77 -2.99
C SER A 192 8.52 5.84 -3.84
N VAL A 193 9.04 4.70 -4.31
CA VAL A 193 10.14 4.67 -5.29
C VAL A 193 9.71 5.39 -6.57
N ILE A 194 8.52 5.07 -7.09
CA ILE A 194 8.01 5.72 -8.30
C ILE A 194 7.74 7.20 -8.08
N MET A 195 7.21 7.61 -6.92
CA MET A 195 7.06 9.03 -6.56
C MET A 195 8.41 9.75 -6.62
N GLY A 196 9.47 9.16 -6.05
CA GLY A 196 10.83 9.71 -6.11
C GLY A 196 11.34 9.83 -7.55
N LEU A 197 11.30 8.74 -8.32
CA LEU A 197 11.78 8.73 -9.71
C LEU A 197 11.00 9.72 -10.61
N MET A 198 9.69 9.86 -10.39
CA MET A 198 8.86 10.80 -11.13
C MET A 198 9.17 12.26 -10.75
N ASN A 199 9.42 12.55 -9.46
CA ASN A 199 9.89 13.87 -9.03
C ASN A 199 11.25 14.21 -9.63
N GLY A 200 12.14 13.23 -9.81
CA GLY A 200 13.41 13.38 -10.52
C GLY A 200 13.29 13.44 -12.04
N GLY A 201 12.07 13.40 -12.60
CA GLY A 201 11.80 13.64 -14.02
C GLY A 201 12.08 12.48 -14.97
N VAL A 202 12.34 11.27 -14.47
CA VAL A 202 12.72 10.12 -15.31
C VAL A 202 11.57 9.14 -15.58
N PHE A 203 10.43 9.31 -14.91
CA PHE A 203 9.28 8.41 -15.00
C PHE A 203 8.02 9.17 -15.38
N GLN A 204 7.23 8.65 -16.32
CA GLN A 204 6.01 9.33 -16.79
C GLN A 204 4.81 9.05 -15.87
N LEU A 205 3.89 10.02 -15.77
CA LEU A 205 2.73 9.93 -14.86
C LEU A 205 1.77 8.77 -15.20
N ILE A 206 1.47 8.57 -16.49
CA ILE A 206 0.56 7.49 -16.91
C ILE A 206 1.16 6.10 -16.62
N ASN A 207 2.48 5.97 -16.78
CA ASN A 207 3.24 4.78 -16.40
C ASN A 207 3.23 4.60 -14.88
N ALA A 208 3.32 5.69 -14.10
CA ALA A 208 3.22 5.61 -12.64
C ALA A 208 1.86 5.08 -12.18
N PHE A 209 0.77 5.48 -12.85
CA PHE A 209 -0.56 4.91 -12.57
C PHE A 209 -0.61 3.41 -12.86
N ALA A 210 0.01 2.96 -13.96
CA ALA A 210 0.12 1.55 -14.24
C ALA A 210 0.92 0.79 -13.17
N VAL A 211 2.02 1.36 -12.66
CA VAL A 211 2.76 0.79 -11.53
C VAL A 211 1.90 0.70 -10.27
N VAL A 212 1.07 1.70 -9.95
CA VAL A 212 0.13 1.65 -8.82
C VAL A 212 -0.87 0.49 -8.99
N LEU A 213 -1.47 0.35 -10.17
CA LEU A 213 -2.36 -0.77 -10.50
C LEU A 213 -1.66 -2.12 -10.32
N GLY A 214 -0.44 -2.24 -10.84
CA GLY A 214 0.40 -3.42 -10.69
C GLY A 214 0.70 -3.72 -9.22
N SER A 215 1.06 -2.71 -8.45
CA SER A 215 1.42 -2.83 -7.03
C SER A 215 0.27 -3.37 -6.17
N ASN A 216 -0.98 -3.00 -6.50
CA ASN A 216 -2.16 -3.54 -5.81
C ASN A 216 -2.33 -5.05 -6.09
N VAL A 217 -2.09 -5.49 -7.33
CA VAL A 217 -2.07 -6.93 -7.67
C VAL A 217 -0.89 -7.63 -6.99
N GLY A 218 0.32 -7.06 -7.05
CA GLY A 218 1.53 -7.63 -6.45
C GLY A 218 1.39 -7.86 -4.94
N THR A 219 0.71 -6.97 -4.23
CA THR A 219 0.48 -7.08 -2.77
C THR A 219 -0.29 -8.34 -2.39
N CYS A 220 -1.09 -8.89 -3.30
CA CYS A 220 -1.88 -10.10 -3.05
C CYS A 220 -1.02 -11.32 -2.68
N ILE A 221 0.27 -11.34 -3.06
CA ILE A 221 1.19 -12.43 -2.69
C ILE A 221 1.24 -12.64 -1.17
N THR A 222 1.10 -11.57 -0.39
CA THR A 222 1.14 -11.64 1.08
C THR A 222 -0.04 -12.42 1.64
N ALA A 223 -1.23 -12.24 1.08
CA ALA A 223 -2.42 -13.01 1.43
C ALA A 223 -2.31 -14.47 0.96
N VAL A 224 -1.73 -14.69 -0.23
CA VAL A 224 -1.50 -16.04 -0.76
C VAL A 224 -0.58 -16.84 0.17
N MET A 225 0.55 -16.24 0.56
CA MET A 225 1.47 -16.88 1.51
C MET A 225 0.82 -17.11 2.87
N ALA A 226 0.06 -16.13 3.39
CA ALA A 226 -0.62 -16.25 4.68
C ALA A 226 -1.69 -17.35 4.71
N SER A 227 -2.40 -17.57 3.60
CA SER A 227 -3.42 -18.60 3.47
C SER A 227 -2.89 -19.99 3.11
N ALA A 228 -1.61 -20.11 2.71
CA ALA A 228 -1.03 -21.36 2.19
C ALA A 228 -1.17 -22.55 3.17
N ARG A 229 -1.04 -22.29 4.47
CA ARG A 229 -1.21 -23.29 5.55
C ARG A 229 -2.57 -23.24 6.24
N GLY A 230 -3.49 -22.41 5.74
CA GLY A 230 -4.84 -22.27 6.28
C GLY A 230 -5.84 -23.27 5.68
N GLY A 231 -7.01 -23.35 6.30
CA GLY A 231 -8.14 -24.14 5.81
C GLY A 231 -8.85 -23.50 4.61
N GLN A 232 -9.98 -24.10 4.22
CA GLN A 232 -10.77 -23.66 3.06
C GLN A 232 -11.10 -22.15 3.09
N ALA A 233 -11.59 -21.66 4.23
CA ALA A 233 -11.98 -20.26 4.38
C ALA A 233 -10.80 -19.28 4.26
N ALA A 234 -9.59 -19.69 4.66
CA ALA A 234 -8.36 -18.91 4.50
C ALA A 234 -8.01 -18.75 3.02
N ARG A 235 -8.05 -19.86 2.27
CA ARG A 235 -7.78 -19.89 0.82
C ARG A 235 -8.83 -19.10 0.05
N GLN A 236 -10.11 -19.23 0.42
CA GLN A 236 -11.20 -18.42 -0.14
C GLN A 236 -10.96 -16.92 0.09
N THR A 237 -10.57 -16.53 1.31
CA THR A 237 -10.27 -15.12 1.64
C THR A 237 -9.10 -14.58 0.80
N SER A 238 -8.02 -15.36 0.65
CA SER A 238 -6.90 -14.96 -0.21
C SER A 238 -7.28 -14.89 -1.69
N LEU A 239 -8.06 -15.84 -2.20
CA LEU A 239 -8.51 -15.83 -3.59
C LEU A 239 -9.40 -14.60 -3.86
N THR A 240 -10.29 -14.25 -2.94
CA THR A 240 -11.07 -13.01 -3.01
C THR A 240 -10.17 -11.79 -3.14
N HIS A 241 -9.08 -11.72 -2.38
CA HIS A 241 -8.12 -10.61 -2.48
C HIS A 241 -7.44 -10.52 -3.85
N VAL A 242 -7.00 -11.66 -4.40
CA VAL A 242 -6.44 -11.71 -5.77
C VAL A 242 -7.47 -11.28 -6.80
N LEU A 243 -8.67 -11.87 -6.76
CA LEU A 243 -9.73 -11.60 -7.73
C LEU A 243 -10.16 -10.13 -7.69
N PHE A 244 -10.26 -9.51 -6.51
CA PHE A 244 -10.62 -8.10 -6.39
C PHE A 244 -9.58 -7.16 -6.98
N ASN A 245 -8.30 -7.39 -6.72
CA ASN A 245 -7.27 -6.54 -7.29
C ASN A 245 -7.16 -6.72 -8.81
N VAL A 246 -7.23 -7.96 -9.30
CA VAL A 246 -7.19 -8.23 -10.75
C VAL A 246 -8.43 -7.68 -11.46
N ALA A 247 -9.63 -7.97 -10.97
CA ALA A 247 -10.86 -7.45 -11.54
C ALA A 247 -10.93 -5.92 -11.43
N GLY A 248 -10.49 -5.35 -10.32
CA GLY A 248 -10.41 -3.90 -10.13
C GLY A 248 -9.53 -3.24 -11.18
N VAL A 249 -8.35 -3.81 -11.46
CA VAL A 249 -7.46 -3.34 -12.54
C VAL A 249 -8.15 -3.44 -13.89
N LEU A 250 -8.75 -4.59 -14.23
CA LEU A 250 -9.45 -4.77 -15.51
C LEU A 250 -10.61 -3.77 -15.69
N LEU A 251 -11.31 -3.44 -14.61
CA LEU A 251 -12.39 -2.45 -14.61
C LEU A 251 -11.85 -1.02 -14.73
N ALA A 252 -10.73 -0.69 -14.11
CA ALA A 252 -10.18 0.65 -14.09
C ALA A 252 -9.34 0.99 -15.33
N PHE A 253 -8.71 0.00 -15.95
CA PHE A 253 -7.76 0.18 -17.06
C PHE A 253 -8.36 0.95 -18.25
N PRO A 254 -9.60 0.66 -18.73
CA PRO A 254 -10.24 1.42 -19.80
C PRO A 254 -10.51 2.89 -19.45
N PHE A 255 -10.56 3.21 -18.15
CA PHE A 255 -10.83 4.56 -17.64
C PHE A 255 -9.56 5.33 -17.26
N LEU A 256 -8.36 4.79 -17.54
CA LEU A 256 -7.09 5.46 -17.23
C LEU A 256 -6.99 6.89 -17.79
N PRO A 257 -7.41 7.19 -19.04
CA PRO A 257 -7.42 8.57 -19.55
C PRO A 257 -8.32 9.52 -18.75
N GLN A 258 -9.48 9.05 -18.30
CA GLN A 258 -10.45 9.81 -17.52
C GLN A 258 -9.90 10.08 -16.12
N PHE A 259 -9.28 9.07 -15.49
CA PHE A 259 -8.55 9.27 -14.24
C PHE A 259 -7.45 10.31 -14.41
N LEU A 260 -6.67 10.23 -15.48
CA LEU A 260 -5.59 11.19 -15.76
C LEU A 260 -6.11 12.63 -15.84
N GLN A 261 -7.21 12.86 -16.57
CA GLN A 261 -7.85 14.18 -16.63
C GLN A 261 -8.30 14.67 -15.25
N SER A 262 -9.04 13.84 -14.50
CA SER A 262 -9.49 14.20 -13.15
C SER A 262 -8.32 14.53 -12.21
N ILE A 263 -7.21 13.79 -12.32
CA ILE A 263 -6.04 13.97 -11.47
C ILE A 263 -5.31 15.29 -11.78
N TYR A 264 -5.22 15.69 -13.04
CA TYR A 264 -4.67 17.00 -13.40
C TYR A 264 -5.47 18.17 -12.81
N PHE A 265 -6.79 18.03 -12.62
CA PHE A 265 -7.60 19.03 -11.94
C PHE A 265 -7.39 19.06 -10.42
N LEU A 266 -7.07 17.91 -9.81
CA LEU A 266 -6.93 17.80 -8.35
C LEU A 266 -5.58 18.29 -7.84
N SER A 267 -4.50 18.07 -8.60
CA SER A 267 -3.17 18.52 -8.21
C SER A 267 -2.24 18.65 -9.40
N SER A 268 -1.33 19.63 -9.35
CA SER A 268 -0.20 19.78 -10.26
C SER A 268 1.07 19.05 -9.76
N ASN A 269 1.05 18.54 -8.53
CA ASN A 269 2.19 17.91 -7.89
C ASN A 269 2.24 16.41 -8.22
N PRO A 270 3.31 15.92 -8.87
CA PRO A 270 3.37 14.54 -9.33
C PRO A 270 3.12 13.49 -8.22
N ALA A 271 3.76 13.62 -7.05
CA ALA A 271 3.54 12.67 -5.96
C ALA A 271 2.07 12.64 -5.48
N GLN A 272 1.43 13.81 -5.38
CA GLN A 272 0.01 13.90 -5.02
C GLN A 272 -0.89 13.32 -6.10
N GLN A 273 -0.54 13.49 -7.38
CA GLN A 273 -1.27 12.89 -8.49
C GLN A 273 -1.30 11.35 -8.40
N ILE A 274 -0.16 10.71 -8.09
CA ILE A 274 -0.11 9.27 -7.82
C ILE A 274 -1.01 8.89 -6.64
N ALA A 275 -0.96 9.66 -5.55
CA ALA A 275 -1.75 9.35 -4.37
C ALA A 275 -3.25 9.49 -4.60
N HIS A 276 -3.68 10.56 -5.27
CA HIS A 276 -5.07 10.75 -5.64
C HIS A 276 -5.54 9.67 -6.61
N PHE A 277 -4.69 9.24 -7.54
CA PHE A 277 -5.01 8.14 -8.44
C PHE A 277 -5.26 6.84 -7.64
N SER A 278 -4.35 6.50 -6.71
CA SER A 278 -4.51 5.34 -5.83
C SER A 278 -5.83 5.39 -5.04
N LEU A 279 -6.20 6.56 -4.51
CA LEU A 279 -7.47 6.75 -3.81
C LEU A 279 -8.68 6.57 -4.73
N LEU A 280 -8.72 7.28 -5.86
CA LEU A 280 -9.83 7.25 -6.80
C LEU A 280 -10.03 5.85 -7.38
N PHE A 281 -8.95 5.17 -7.76
CA PHE A 281 -8.97 3.79 -8.25
C PHE A 281 -9.55 2.83 -7.21
N ASN A 282 -9.02 2.83 -5.98
CA ASN A 282 -9.46 1.89 -4.96
C ASN A 282 -10.90 2.18 -4.52
N LEU A 283 -11.30 3.45 -4.46
CA LEU A 283 -12.66 3.83 -4.14
C LEU A 283 -13.63 3.44 -5.26
N PHE A 284 -13.28 3.71 -6.51
CA PHE A 284 -14.07 3.34 -7.70
C PHE A 284 -14.33 1.83 -7.74
N THR A 285 -13.27 1.03 -7.58
CA THR A 285 -13.39 -0.44 -7.56
C THR A 285 -14.19 -0.93 -6.37
N ALA A 286 -13.98 -0.38 -5.17
CA ALA A 286 -14.76 -0.73 -4.00
C ALA A 286 -16.26 -0.42 -4.19
N LEU A 287 -16.62 0.77 -4.69
CA LEU A 287 -18.02 1.16 -4.89
C LEU A 287 -18.75 0.27 -5.89
N ILE A 288 -18.07 -0.17 -6.95
CA ILE A 288 -18.63 -1.10 -7.93
C ILE A 288 -18.80 -2.50 -7.33
N VAL A 289 -17.82 -2.99 -6.58
CA VAL A 289 -17.76 -4.40 -6.15
C VAL A 289 -18.57 -4.66 -4.87
N LEU A 290 -18.68 -3.69 -3.97
CA LEU A 290 -19.30 -3.83 -2.65
C LEU A 290 -20.76 -4.34 -2.69
N PRO A 291 -21.64 -3.91 -3.63
CA PRO A 291 -22.99 -4.46 -3.77
C PRO A 291 -23.01 -5.94 -4.18
N PHE A 292 -21.96 -6.44 -4.82
CA PHE A 292 -21.89 -7.80 -5.37
C PHE A 292 -21.15 -8.79 -4.47
N THR A 293 -20.76 -8.39 -3.26
CA THR A 293 -20.03 -9.24 -2.30
C THR A 293 -20.67 -10.61 -2.07
N GLY A 294 -22.01 -10.69 -2.10
CA GLY A 294 -22.75 -11.96 -2.02
C GLY A 294 -22.58 -12.88 -3.24
N TYR A 295 -22.44 -12.33 -4.44
CA TYR A 295 -22.17 -13.12 -5.66
C TYR A 295 -20.73 -13.65 -5.65
N ILE A 296 -19.78 -12.79 -5.26
CA ILE A 296 -18.37 -13.18 -5.14
C ILE A 296 -18.19 -14.32 -4.14
N HIS A 297 -18.90 -14.28 -3.02
CA HIS A 297 -18.91 -15.38 -2.06
C HIS A 297 -19.23 -16.72 -2.74
N ARG A 298 -20.27 -16.78 -3.59
CA ARG A 298 -20.67 -18.01 -4.29
C ARG A 298 -19.63 -18.46 -5.31
N VAL A 299 -19.10 -17.52 -6.11
CA VAL A 299 -18.07 -17.82 -7.12
C VAL A 299 -16.81 -18.38 -6.46
N VAL A 300 -16.32 -17.73 -5.40
CA VAL A 300 -15.11 -18.17 -4.69
C VAL A 300 -15.34 -19.49 -3.96
N ALA A 301 -16.50 -19.69 -3.34
CA ALA A 301 -16.86 -20.96 -2.71
C ALA A 301 -16.98 -22.12 -3.71
N PHE A 302 -17.34 -21.84 -4.96
CA PHE A 302 -17.35 -22.83 -6.02
C PHE A 302 -15.93 -23.22 -6.48
N ILE A 303 -15.02 -22.25 -6.58
CA ILE A 303 -13.64 -22.47 -7.03
C ILE A 303 -12.82 -23.21 -5.95
N VAL A 304 -12.97 -22.83 -4.69
CA VAL A 304 -12.21 -23.39 -3.57
C VAL A 304 -13.12 -24.24 -2.69
N LYS A 305 -13.06 -25.56 -2.93
CA LYS A 305 -13.73 -26.60 -2.16
C LYS A 305 -12.96 -26.98 -0.90
#